data_AF-A0A442UIX1-F1
#
_entry.id   AF-A0A442UIX1-F1
#
_cell.length_a   1.000
_cell.length_b   1.000
_cell.length_c   1.000
_cell.angle_alpha   90.00
_cell.angle_beta   90.00
_cell.angle_gamma   90.00
#
_symmetry.space_group_name_H-M   'P 1'
#
loop_
_entity.id
_entity.type
_entity.pdbx_description
1 polymer ?
#
loop_
_entity_poly.entity_id
_entity_poly.type
_entity_poly.pdbx_seq_one_letter_code
_entity_poly.pdbx_strand_id
1 'polypeptide(L)'
;MGLFQPLMRGLFSPLLGPLSGGGAGTAVTYSAEAEALFARFTTPPTTARKALIDALIVALKDGGVWSKIDCLWMTAAADTQAARQNWKQDLYNLTPVSSPTFTADRGYTGDGATGYLDTGFAPSVHGVNFTLNSAHLAIYSLTDAQSTGISMGSRTNSGTAHSYMTLRNLTNVATMRINQDASSSTPASTNSSGGFVLRRSGSTAAALFRNGASLGTHAIVSTSLSTANIVIGALNTGGVVGNFNTYQFAAASIGASLTDAEITTFYNAKLAYLQAIGAS
;
A
#
# COMPACT_ATOMS: atom_id res chain seq x y z
N MET A 1 56.64 63.41 -26.09
CA MET A 1 56.74 62.13 -26.83
C MET A 1 55.67 61.20 -26.28
N GLY A 2 54.54 60.86 -26.90
CA GLY A 2 53.78 61.26 -28.10
C GLY A 2 52.39 60.65 -27.86
N LEU A 3 51.31 61.44 -27.75
CA LEU A 3 50.36 61.78 -28.83
C LEU A 3 50.02 60.60 -29.75
N PHE A 4 48.83 60.01 -29.59
CA PHE A 4 47.88 59.66 -30.67
C PHE A 4 46.51 59.24 -30.09
N GLN A 5 45.50 60.08 -30.33
CA GLN A 5 44.09 59.71 -30.57
C GLN A 5 43.83 59.96 -32.09
N PRO A 6 42.67 59.68 -32.71
CA PRO A 6 41.44 58.97 -32.28
C PRO A 6 40.93 57.96 -33.34
N LEU A 7 39.82 57.26 -33.09
CA LEU A 7 38.81 56.98 -34.14
C LEU A 7 37.42 56.77 -33.52
N MET A 8 36.47 57.54 -34.03
CA MET A 8 35.05 57.62 -33.68
C MET A 8 34.26 56.35 -33.99
N ARG A 9 33.13 56.13 -33.31
CA ARG A 9 31.77 56.54 -33.76
C ARG A 9 30.69 55.57 -33.26
N GLY A 10 29.64 56.10 -32.64
CA GLY A 10 28.36 55.39 -32.47
C GLY A 10 27.58 55.73 -31.21
N LEU A 11 26.87 56.87 -31.21
CA LEU A 11 25.64 57.02 -30.40
C LEU A 11 24.67 55.88 -30.73
N PHE A 12 23.90 55.39 -29.75
CA PHE A 12 22.43 55.25 -29.75
C PHE A 12 22.00 54.36 -28.56
N SER A 13 21.25 54.95 -27.63
CA SER A 13 20.35 54.27 -26.68
C SER A 13 18.92 54.39 -27.25
N PRO A 14 17.88 53.73 -26.70
CA PRO A 14 17.68 52.33 -26.33
C PRO A 14 16.63 51.67 -27.26
N LEU A 15 16.58 50.35 -27.35
CA LEU A 15 15.38 49.67 -27.88
C LEU A 15 14.97 48.58 -26.89
N LEU A 16 13.86 48.83 -26.18
CA LEU A 16 13.07 47.78 -25.57
C LEU A 16 12.76 46.73 -26.65
N GLY A 17 13.36 45.55 -26.54
CA GLY A 17 12.82 44.37 -27.18
C GLY A 17 11.52 43.98 -26.48
N PRO A 18 10.44 43.62 -27.20
CA PRO A 18 9.22 43.16 -26.59
C PRO A 18 9.48 41.88 -25.79
N LEU A 19 8.88 41.78 -24.60
CA LEU A 19 8.69 40.50 -23.92
C LEU A 19 7.96 39.55 -24.88
N SER A 20 8.67 38.58 -25.45
CA SER A 20 8.11 37.27 -25.75
C SER A 20 8.37 36.42 -24.50
N GLY A 21 7.38 36.11 -23.66
CA GLY A 21 6.11 35.54 -24.05
C GLY A 21 6.25 34.02 -23.95
N GLY A 22 5.69 33.45 -22.89
CA GLY A 22 5.61 32.01 -22.69
C GLY A 22 6.65 31.47 -21.72
N GLY A 23 6.42 31.70 -20.42
CA GLY A 23 6.83 30.69 -19.45
C GLY A 23 6.09 29.41 -19.82
N ALA A 24 6.69 28.57 -20.67
CA ALA A 24 6.33 27.18 -20.75
C ALA A 24 6.59 26.63 -19.35
N GLY A 25 5.55 26.64 -18.51
CA GLY A 25 5.58 25.92 -17.25
C GLY A 25 6.03 24.52 -17.63
N THR A 26 7.21 24.12 -17.17
CA THR A 26 7.77 22.80 -17.39
C THR A 26 6.66 21.82 -17.05
N ALA A 27 6.14 21.11 -18.06
CA ALA A 27 5.10 20.13 -17.82
C ALA A 27 5.67 19.13 -16.81
N VAL A 28 5.07 19.09 -15.61
CA VAL A 28 5.49 18.15 -14.57
C VAL A 28 5.34 16.76 -15.17
N THR A 29 6.46 16.09 -15.37
CA THR A 29 6.50 14.73 -15.91
C THR A 29 6.44 13.77 -14.72
N TYR A 30 5.45 12.87 -14.72
CA TYR A 30 5.29 11.84 -13.70
C TYR A 30 5.87 10.51 -14.20
N SER A 31 6.06 9.55 -13.30
CA SER A 31 6.45 8.19 -13.68
C SER A 31 5.38 7.55 -14.56
N ALA A 32 5.80 6.66 -15.47
CA ALA A 32 4.88 5.95 -16.37
C ALA A 32 3.79 5.18 -15.59
N GLU A 33 4.15 4.58 -14.44
CA GLU A 33 3.20 3.88 -13.58
C GLU A 33 2.18 4.84 -12.92
N ALA A 34 2.62 6.03 -12.52
CA ALA A 34 1.73 7.06 -11.98
C ALA A 34 0.77 7.56 -13.06
N GLU A 35 1.26 7.85 -14.27
CA GLU A 35 0.42 8.26 -15.41
C GLU A 35 -0.62 7.20 -15.78
N ALA A 36 -0.21 5.92 -15.84
CA ALA A 36 -1.11 4.80 -16.07
C ALA A 36 -2.19 4.69 -14.99
N LEU A 37 -1.83 4.88 -13.72
CA LEU A 37 -2.79 4.91 -12.61
C LEU A 37 -3.77 6.09 -12.73
N PHE A 38 -3.29 7.29 -13.07
CA PHE A 38 -4.16 8.46 -13.22
C PHE A 38 -5.24 8.26 -14.28
N ALA A 39 -4.89 7.61 -15.38
CA ALA A 39 -5.82 7.32 -16.47
C ALA A 39 -6.98 6.40 -16.05
N ARG A 40 -6.82 5.64 -14.96
CA ARG A 40 -7.86 4.74 -14.43
C ARG A 40 -8.77 5.39 -13.40
N PHE A 41 -8.46 6.60 -12.93
CA PHE A 41 -9.35 7.32 -12.04
C PHE A 41 -10.48 7.98 -12.85
N THR A 42 -11.72 7.71 -12.47
CA THR A 42 -12.88 8.30 -13.15
C THR A 42 -12.98 9.80 -12.90
N THR A 43 -12.58 10.24 -11.71
CA THR A 43 -12.38 11.65 -11.38
C THR A 43 -10.88 11.93 -11.41
N PRO A 44 -10.40 12.78 -12.34
CA PRO A 44 -8.98 13.09 -12.44
C PRO A 44 -8.43 13.65 -11.11
N PRO A 45 -7.30 13.14 -10.60
CA PRO A 45 -6.69 13.72 -9.40
C PRO A 45 -6.21 15.14 -9.64
N THR A 46 -6.26 15.96 -8.60
CA THR A 46 -5.65 17.29 -8.60
C THR A 46 -4.14 17.19 -8.81
N THR A 47 -3.51 18.25 -9.31
CA THR A 47 -2.04 18.32 -9.49
C THR A 47 -1.29 17.97 -8.20
N ALA A 48 -1.74 18.48 -7.05
CA ALA A 48 -1.16 18.15 -5.76
C ALA A 48 -1.24 16.65 -5.45
N ARG A 49 -2.40 16.01 -5.71
CA ARG A 49 -2.56 14.57 -5.47
C ARG A 49 -1.75 13.72 -6.44
N LYS A 50 -1.63 14.14 -7.71
CA LYS A 50 -0.74 13.47 -8.68
C LYS A 50 0.71 13.44 -8.18
N ALA A 51 1.22 14.57 -7.68
CA ALA A 51 2.57 14.65 -7.13
C ALA A 51 2.76 13.72 -5.91
N LEU A 52 1.77 13.61 -5.02
CA LEU A 52 1.83 12.69 -3.87
C LEU A 52 1.82 11.21 -4.28
N ILE A 53 0.97 10.86 -5.25
CA ILE A 53 0.90 9.49 -5.78
C ILE A 53 2.23 9.12 -6.44
N ASP A 54 2.74 10.00 -7.30
CA ASP A 54 4.01 9.78 -8.00
C ASP A 54 5.18 9.66 -7.04
N ALA A 55 5.30 10.56 -6.06
CA ALA A 55 6.33 10.52 -5.05
C ALA A 55 6.32 9.20 -4.24
N LEU A 56 5.13 8.68 -3.91
CA LEU A 56 5.01 7.37 -3.27
C LEU A 56 5.53 6.28 -4.19
N ILE A 57 5.09 6.23 -5.45
CA ILE A 57 5.49 5.19 -6.41
C ILE A 57 7.01 5.23 -6.63
N VAL A 58 7.59 6.42 -6.84
CA VAL A 58 9.04 6.61 -7.00
C VAL A 58 9.80 6.14 -5.75
N ALA A 59 9.36 6.52 -4.55
CA ALA A 59 9.99 6.07 -3.31
C ALA A 59 9.97 4.54 -3.15
N LEU A 60 8.89 3.88 -3.57
CA LEU A 60 8.81 2.42 -3.57
C LEU A 60 9.71 1.78 -4.63
N LYS A 61 9.91 2.42 -5.78
CA LYS A 61 10.82 1.95 -6.84
C LYS A 61 12.27 2.06 -6.37
N ASP A 62 12.67 3.22 -5.86
CA ASP A 62 14.02 3.47 -5.35
C ASP A 62 14.34 2.58 -4.15
N GLY A 63 13.34 2.29 -3.32
CA GLY A 63 13.44 1.37 -2.20
C GLY A 63 13.42 -0.13 -2.56
N GLY A 64 13.27 -0.50 -3.84
CA GLY A 64 13.17 -1.89 -4.28
C GLY A 64 11.86 -2.61 -3.91
N VAL A 65 10.90 -1.90 -3.32
CA VAL A 65 9.60 -2.47 -2.91
C VAL A 65 8.70 -2.69 -4.12
N TRP A 66 8.67 -1.74 -5.07
CA TRP A 66 7.75 -1.76 -6.20
C TRP A 66 7.88 -2.99 -7.10
N SER A 67 9.08 -3.56 -7.21
CA SER A 67 9.32 -4.79 -7.99
C SER A 67 8.85 -6.06 -7.28
N LYS A 68 8.62 -6.00 -5.96
CA LYS A 68 8.26 -7.15 -5.12
C LYS A 68 6.77 -7.24 -4.79
N ILE A 69 5.98 -6.22 -5.09
CA ILE A 69 4.54 -6.21 -4.84
C ILE A 69 3.76 -6.73 -6.06
N ASP A 70 2.73 -7.53 -5.80
CA ASP A 70 1.73 -7.91 -6.80
C ASP A 70 0.55 -6.92 -6.79
N CYS A 71 0.20 -6.41 -5.62
CA CYS A 71 -0.91 -5.48 -5.42
C CYS A 71 -0.56 -4.40 -4.39
N LEU A 72 -1.03 -3.17 -4.63
CA LEU A 72 -1.02 -2.07 -3.67
C LEU A 72 -2.32 -1.29 -3.79
N TRP A 73 -3.05 -1.15 -2.70
CA TRP A 73 -4.23 -0.31 -2.61
C TRP A 73 -4.00 0.76 -1.56
N MET A 74 -4.15 2.03 -1.95
CA MET A 74 -4.23 3.16 -1.02
C MET A 74 -5.71 3.52 -0.87
N THR A 75 -6.40 2.83 0.04
CA THR A 75 -7.84 2.97 0.23
C THR A 75 -8.22 4.33 0.80
N ALA A 76 -7.33 5.00 1.52
CA ALA A 76 -7.46 6.43 1.84
C ALA A 76 -7.26 7.27 0.56
N ALA A 77 -8.35 7.44 -0.19
CA ALA A 77 -8.40 8.15 -1.47
C ALA A 77 -9.56 9.15 -1.52
N ALA A 78 -9.63 9.94 -2.59
CA ALA A 78 -10.58 11.04 -2.72
C ALA A 78 -12.04 10.55 -2.82
N ASP A 79 -12.25 9.38 -3.42
CA ASP A 79 -13.56 8.78 -3.65
C ASP A 79 -13.48 7.25 -3.67
N THR A 80 -14.64 6.59 -3.73
CA THR A 80 -14.75 5.12 -3.72
C THR A 80 -14.17 4.47 -4.96
N GLN A 81 -14.15 5.15 -6.11
CA GLN A 81 -13.58 4.58 -7.33
C GLN A 81 -12.06 4.53 -7.24
N ALA A 82 -11.45 5.63 -6.79
CA ALA A 82 -10.01 5.73 -6.58
C ALA A 82 -9.51 4.79 -5.47
N ALA A 83 -10.27 4.67 -4.37
CA ALA A 83 -9.91 3.82 -3.22
C ALA A 83 -9.80 2.32 -3.54
N ARG A 84 -10.43 1.89 -4.64
CA ARG A 84 -10.45 0.48 -5.06
C ARG A 84 -9.32 0.13 -6.04
N GLN A 85 -8.66 1.13 -6.62
CA GLN A 85 -7.67 0.89 -7.67
C GLN A 85 -6.42 0.19 -7.09
N ASN A 86 -5.97 -0.88 -7.74
CA ASN A 86 -4.68 -1.48 -7.49
C ASN A 86 -3.59 -0.65 -8.18
N TRP A 87 -2.81 0.12 -7.44
CA TRP A 87 -1.81 1.03 -7.98
C TRP A 87 -0.74 0.33 -8.81
N LYS A 88 -0.53 -0.97 -8.61
CA LYS A 88 0.50 -1.75 -9.32
C LYS A 88 0.12 -2.09 -10.77
N GLN A 89 -1.16 -2.40 -11.03
CA GLN A 89 -1.65 -2.91 -12.32
C GLN A 89 -3.17 -2.80 -12.43
N ASP A 90 -3.72 -2.85 -13.65
CA ASP A 90 -5.17 -2.80 -13.86
C ASP A 90 -5.82 -4.18 -13.72
N LEU A 91 -5.53 -4.83 -12.60
CA LEU A 91 -6.05 -6.13 -12.19
C LEU A 91 -6.17 -6.15 -10.67
N TYR A 92 -7.09 -6.95 -10.15
CA TYR A 92 -7.31 -7.08 -8.70
C TYR A 92 -7.72 -5.75 -8.04
N ASN A 93 -8.51 -4.94 -8.75
CA ASN A 93 -9.18 -3.78 -8.15
C ASN A 93 -10.19 -4.28 -7.10
N LEU A 94 -10.27 -3.59 -5.96
CA LEU A 94 -11.09 -4.03 -4.84
C LEU A 94 -12.58 -4.00 -5.19
N THR A 95 -13.29 -5.02 -4.73
CA THR A 95 -14.76 -5.07 -4.78
C THR A 95 -15.31 -5.01 -3.35
N PRO A 96 -15.94 -3.89 -2.95
CA PRO A 96 -16.64 -3.82 -1.67
C PRO A 96 -17.84 -4.77 -1.69
N VAL A 97 -17.96 -5.60 -0.65
CA VAL A 97 -19.06 -6.57 -0.48
C VAL A 97 -19.83 -6.21 0.78
N SER A 98 -21.16 -6.20 0.71
CA SER A 98 -22.07 -5.83 1.80
C SER A 98 -21.83 -4.42 2.36
N SER A 99 -21.41 -3.50 1.50
CA SER A 99 -21.35 -2.04 1.75
C SER A 99 -20.54 -1.61 2.99
N PRO A 100 -19.23 -1.95 3.10
CA PRO A 100 -18.36 -1.33 4.09
C PRO A 100 -18.35 0.20 3.91
N THR A 101 -18.26 0.93 5.01
CA THR A 101 -18.39 2.39 4.98
C THR A 101 -17.11 3.01 4.44
N PHE A 102 -17.21 3.76 3.35
CA PHE A 102 -16.10 4.57 2.83
C PHE A 102 -16.11 5.97 3.45
N THR A 103 -14.94 6.48 3.78
CA THR A 103 -14.73 7.89 4.14
C THR A 103 -13.57 8.44 3.33
N ALA A 104 -13.82 9.55 2.64
CA ALA A 104 -12.81 10.21 1.81
C ALA A 104 -11.54 10.49 2.62
N ASP A 105 -10.39 10.20 2.02
CA ASP A 105 -9.06 10.31 2.61
C ASP A 105 -8.88 9.56 3.93
N ARG A 106 -9.74 8.57 4.22
CA ARG A 106 -9.64 7.72 5.42
C ARG A 106 -9.77 6.24 5.10
N GLY A 107 -10.42 5.91 3.99
CA GLY A 107 -10.57 4.55 3.47
C GLY A 107 -11.85 3.88 3.92
N TYR A 108 -11.79 2.56 4.09
CA TYR A 108 -12.97 1.75 4.38
C TYR A 108 -12.98 1.28 5.84
N THR A 109 -14.10 1.49 6.51
CA THR A 109 -14.39 0.97 7.84
C THR A 109 -15.26 -0.28 7.72
N GLY A 110 -14.79 -1.39 8.29
CA GLY A 110 -15.58 -2.61 8.39
C GLY A 110 -16.74 -2.47 9.38
N ASP A 111 -17.81 -3.24 9.16
CA ASP A 111 -19.02 -3.23 9.99
C ASP A 111 -18.97 -4.25 11.15
N GLY A 112 -17.94 -5.11 11.18
CA GLY A 112 -17.82 -6.21 12.14
C GLY A 112 -18.83 -7.35 11.94
N ALA A 113 -19.57 -7.39 10.82
CA ALA A 113 -20.66 -8.33 10.61
C ALA A 113 -20.70 -8.99 9.22
N THR A 114 -20.66 -8.21 8.14
CA THR A 114 -20.78 -8.74 6.76
C THR A 114 -19.96 -7.98 5.72
N GLY A 115 -19.55 -6.76 6.02
CA GLY A 115 -18.84 -5.84 5.12
C GLY A 115 -17.35 -6.13 5.04
N TYR A 116 -16.82 -6.25 3.81
CA TYR A 116 -15.39 -6.44 3.56
C TYR A 116 -15.00 -5.97 2.15
N LEU A 117 -13.71 -5.99 1.83
CA LEU A 117 -13.20 -5.74 0.48
C LEU A 117 -12.63 -7.05 -0.10
N ASP A 118 -13.20 -7.53 -1.20
CA ASP A 118 -12.61 -8.62 -1.97
C ASP A 118 -11.52 -8.08 -2.89
N THR A 119 -10.36 -8.72 -2.89
CA THR A 119 -9.24 -8.35 -3.76
C THR A 119 -9.29 -9.06 -5.12
N GLY A 120 -10.01 -10.17 -5.24
CA GLY A 120 -9.90 -11.06 -6.40
C GLY A 120 -8.57 -11.82 -6.48
N PHE A 121 -7.67 -11.68 -5.50
CA PHE A 121 -6.31 -12.24 -5.53
C PHE A 121 -6.23 -13.54 -4.72
N ALA A 122 -6.20 -14.69 -5.40
CA ALA A 122 -5.90 -15.99 -4.81
C ALA A 122 -4.39 -16.29 -4.91
N PRO A 123 -3.66 -16.44 -3.78
CA PRO A 123 -2.22 -16.65 -3.79
C PRO A 123 -1.73 -17.77 -4.70
N SER A 124 -2.40 -18.92 -4.72
CA SER A 124 -1.98 -20.06 -5.53
C SER A 124 -2.19 -19.90 -7.04
N VAL A 125 -2.99 -18.92 -7.46
CA VAL A 125 -3.40 -18.72 -8.86
C VAL A 125 -2.76 -17.45 -9.43
N HIS A 126 -2.71 -16.38 -8.64
CA HIS A 126 -2.36 -15.04 -9.09
C HIS A 126 -1.00 -14.57 -8.55
N GLY A 127 -0.38 -15.32 -7.64
CA GLY A 127 0.93 -15.01 -7.07
C GLY A 127 2.04 -15.06 -8.12
N VAL A 128 2.56 -13.89 -8.50
CA VAL A 128 3.80 -13.79 -9.27
C VAL A 128 4.97 -13.59 -8.30
N ASN A 129 4.88 -12.57 -7.44
CA ASN A 129 5.87 -12.33 -6.39
C ASN A 129 5.52 -13.06 -5.09
N PHE A 130 4.24 -13.12 -4.73
CA PHE A 130 3.76 -13.87 -3.58
C PHE A 130 3.90 -15.38 -3.86
N THR A 131 4.92 -16.00 -3.26
CA THR A 131 5.23 -17.42 -3.43
C THR A 131 5.30 -18.13 -2.06
N LEU A 132 5.37 -19.46 -2.08
CA LEU A 132 5.29 -20.28 -0.86
C LEU A 132 6.27 -19.82 0.24
N ASN A 133 7.52 -19.54 -0.14
CA ASN A 133 8.62 -19.21 0.79
C ASN A 133 9.06 -17.73 0.75
N SER A 134 8.42 -16.92 -0.09
CA SER A 134 8.68 -15.48 -0.19
C SER A 134 7.35 -14.77 -0.38
N ALA A 135 6.81 -14.22 0.70
CA ALA A 135 5.48 -13.63 0.71
C ALA A 135 5.35 -12.53 1.75
N HIS A 136 4.44 -11.57 1.52
CA HIS A 136 3.97 -10.65 2.53
C HIS A 136 2.49 -10.32 2.37
N LEU A 137 1.87 -10.02 3.52
CA LEU A 137 0.60 -9.30 3.64
C LEU A 137 0.88 -8.01 4.40
N ALA A 138 0.43 -6.88 3.88
CA ALA A 138 0.57 -5.59 4.54
C ALA A 138 -0.75 -4.85 4.60
N ILE A 139 -1.01 -4.18 5.71
CA ILE A 139 -2.21 -3.38 5.92
C ILE A 139 -1.90 -2.17 6.80
N TYR A 140 -2.57 -1.05 6.54
CA TYR A 140 -2.47 0.16 7.36
C TYR A 140 -3.83 0.47 7.97
N SER A 141 -3.89 0.54 9.30
CA SER A 141 -5.12 0.87 10.04
C SER A 141 -5.05 2.25 10.67
N LEU A 142 -6.16 2.98 10.62
CA LEU A 142 -6.35 4.25 11.33
C LEU A 142 -7.02 4.08 12.70
N THR A 143 -7.34 2.85 13.09
CA THR A 143 -8.10 2.54 14.31
C THR A 143 -7.22 1.81 15.32
N ASP A 144 -7.18 2.30 16.56
CA ASP A 144 -6.73 1.50 17.69
C ASP A 144 -7.92 0.95 18.48
N ALA A 145 -8.14 -0.35 18.39
CA ALA A 145 -9.13 -1.08 19.17
C ALA A 145 -8.79 -2.57 19.22
N GLN A 146 -9.29 -3.28 20.23
CA GLN A 146 -9.24 -4.74 20.21
C GLN A 146 -10.33 -5.28 19.26
N SER A 147 -10.04 -6.36 18.53
CA SER A 147 -11.02 -7.02 17.66
C SER A 147 -10.77 -8.52 17.57
N THR A 148 -11.84 -9.31 17.48
CA THR A 148 -11.75 -10.73 17.10
C THR A 148 -11.72 -10.92 15.58
N GLY A 149 -11.96 -9.85 14.82
CA GLY A 149 -11.97 -9.84 13.37
C GLY A 149 -10.58 -9.98 12.76
N ILE A 150 -10.51 -10.61 11.60
CA ILE A 150 -9.29 -10.72 10.81
C ILE A 150 -9.17 -9.50 9.91
N SER A 151 -8.01 -8.85 9.94
CA SER A 151 -7.80 -7.58 9.24
C SER A 151 -7.50 -7.80 7.76
N MET A 152 -6.84 -8.91 7.43
CA MET A 152 -6.66 -9.36 6.06
C MET A 152 -6.36 -10.86 6.05
N GLY A 153 -6.92 -11.61 5.10
CA GLY A 153 -6.42 -12.94 4.81
C GLY A 153 -7.35 -13.90 4.08
N SER A 154 -6.82 -15.09 3.82
CA SER A 154 -7.53 -16.24 3.29
C SER A 154 -6.96 -17.57 3.80
N ARG A 155 -7.74 -18.64 3.61
CA ARG A 155 -7.35 -20.04 3.79
C ARG A 155 -8.19 -20.94 2.89
N THR A 156 -7.66 -22.10 2.51
CA THR A 156 -8.40 -23.04 1.66
C THR A 156 -9.49 -23.77 2.46
N ASN A 157 -9.16 -24.21 3.67
CA ASN A 157 -10.10 -24.83 4.62
C ASN A 157 -9.71 -24.42 6.04
N SER A 158 -10.45 -24.89 7.05
CA SER A 158 -10.24 -24.44 8.43
C SER A 158 -8.84 -24.70 9.01
N GLY A 159 -8.11 -25.70 8.49
CA GLY A 159 -6.78 -26.09 8.96
C GLY A 159 -5.65 -26.03 7.93
N THR A 160 -5.90 -25.52 6.72
CA THR A 160 -4.97 -25.65 5.59
C THR A 160 -4.71 -24.31 4.89
N ALA A 161 -3.46 -24.10 4.48
CA ALA A 161 -3.05 -23.02 3.57
C ALA A 161 -3.42 -21.61 4.08
N HIS A 162 -3.14 -21.29 5.34
CA HIS A 162 -3.50 -20.02 5.95
C HIS A 162 -2.51 -18.91 5.63
N SER A 163 -3.06 -17.78 5.17
CA SER A 163 -2.39 -16.49 5.10
C SER A 163 -3.31 -15.40 5.63
N TYR A 164 -3.14 -15.01 6.89
CA TYR A 164 -3.95 -13.95 7.50
C TYR A 164 -3.24 -13.24 8.66
N MET A 165 -3.77 -12.06 9.01
CA MET A 165 -3.36 -11.32 10.20
C MET A 165 -4.54 -10.71 10.96
N THR A 166 -4.45 -10.74 12.28
CA THR A 166 -5.22 -9.92 13.22
C THR A 166 -4.23 -9.00 13.93
N LEU A 167 -4.47 -7.68 13.90
CA LEU A 167 -3.49 -6.70 14.40
C LEU A 167 -3.45 -6.65 15.94
N ARG A 168 -4.60 -6.80 16.58
CA ARG A 168 -4.76 -6.79 18.05
C ARG A 168 -6.04 -7.50 18.46
N ASN A 169 -5.91 -8.62 19.16
CA ASN A 169 -7.05 -9.35 19.69
C ASN A 169 -7.47 -8.83 21.09
N LEU A 170 -8.47 -9.49 21.70
CA LEU A 170 -9.00 -9.16 23.03
C LEU A 170 -7.97 -9.33 24.18
N THR A 171 -6.85 -10.01 23.94
CA THR A 171 -5.76 -10.20 24.91
C THR A 171 -4.51 -9.38 24.59
N ASN A 172 -4.62 -8.39 23.69
CA ASN A 172 -3.51 -7.52 23.26
C ASN A 172 -2.33 -8.28 22.63
N VAL A 173 -2.64 -9.27 21.81
CA VAL A 173 -1.66 -9.91 20.92
C VAL A 173 -2.13 -9.82 19.47
N ALA A 174 -1.18 -9.68 18.55
CA ALA A 174 -1.46 -9.90 17.15
C ALA A 174 -1.57 -11.42 16.91
N THR A 175 -2.24 -11.84 15.84
CA THR A 175 -2.22 -13.24 15.38
C THR A 175 -1.82 -13.26 13.93
N MET A 176 -0.80 -14.04 13.57
CA MET A 176 -0.33 -14.12 12.19
C MET A 176 -0.16 -15.56 11.73
N ARG A 177 -0.47 -15.78 10.45
CA ARG A 177 -0.13 -16.97 9.66
C ARG A 177 0.18 -16.56 8.24
N ILE A 178 1.17 -17.17 7.63
CA ILE A 178 1.48 -16.96 6.22
C ILE A 178 1.95 -18.27 5.60
N ASN A 179 1.22 -18.75 4.61
CA ASN A 179 1.47 -19.97 3.85
C ASN A 179 1.69 -21.22 4.71
N GLN A 180 0.93 -21.37 5.78
CA GLN A 180 1.11 -22.47 6.75
C GLN A 180 -0.22 -23.03 7.22
N ASP A 181 -0.19 -24.20 7.84
CA ASP A 181 -1.38 -24.81 8.44
C ASP A 181 -1.68 -24.21 9.82
N ALA A 182 -2.51 -24.88 10.62
CA ALA A 182 -3.27 -24.29 11.73
C ALA A 182 -2.49 -23.70 12.93
N SER A 183 -1.18 -23.52 12.86
CA SER A 183 -0.35 -22.89 13.90
C SER A 183 -0.30 -21.37 13.72
N SER A 184 -0.40 -20.60 14.81
CA SER A 184 -0.26 -19.13 14.78
C SER A 184 0.94 -18.65 15.60
N SER A 185 1.53 -17.53 15.18
CA SER A 185 2.35 -16.72 16.09
C SER A 185 1.49 -15.65 16.75
N THR A 186 1.77 -15.36 18.03
CA THR A 186 1.03 -14.38 18.82
C THR A 186 1.93 -13.38 19.55
N PRO A 187 2.66 -12.50 18.84
CA PRO A 187 3.45 -11.47 19.50
C PRO A 187 2.55 -10.44 20.21
N ALA A 188 3.06 -9.81 21.27
CA ALA A 188 2.37 -8.73 21.95
C ALA A 188 2.08 -7.56 20.98
N SER A 189 0.86 -7.03 21.04
CA SER A 189 0.41 -5.90 20.23
C SER A 189 -0.65 -5.14 21.01
N THR A 190 -0.27 -4.03 21.61
CA THR A 190 -1.15 -3.18 22.43
C THR A 190 -1.72 -2.01 21.64
N ASN A 191 -1.52 -1.96 20.31
CA ASN A 191 -2.04 -0.91 19.46
C ASN A 191 -2.25 -1.43 18.02
N SER A 192 -3.46 -1.35 17.48
CA SER A 192 -3.79 -1.80 16.12
C SER A 192 -3.65 -0.75 15.02
N SER A 193 -3.37 0.51 15.35
CA SER A 193 -3.17 1.56 14.34
C SER A 193 -1.77 1.51 13.73
N GLY A 194 -1.61 2.15 12.57
CA GLY A 194 -0.35 2.20 11.83
C GLY A 194 -0.22 1.10 10.79
N GLY A 195 0.99 0.96 10.24
CA GLY A 195 1.30 0.02 9.17
C GLY A 195 1.82 -1.30 9.72
N PHE A 196 1.17 -2.40 9.37
CA PHE A 196 1.60 -3.76 9.69
C PHE A 196 2.08 -4.49 8.45
N VAL A 197 3.14 -5.30 8.60
CA VAL A 197 3.64 -6.20 7.56
C VAL A 197 3.89 -7.57 8.17
N LEU A 198 3.15 -8.57 7.71
CA LEU A 198 3.46 -9.98 7.91
C LEU A 198 4.28 -10.44 6.73
N ARG A 199 5.47 -11.00 6.98
CA ARG A 199 6.29 -11.60 5.93
C ARG A 199 6.64 -13.05 6.21
N ARG A 200 6.91 -13.78 5.13
CA ARG A 200 7.62 -15.04 5.07
C ARG A 200 8.83 -14.86 4.17
N SER A 201 10.02 -15.08 4.71
CA SER A 201 11.31 -14.93 4.04
C SER A 201 12.03 -16.25 3.76
N GLY A 202 11.45 -17.36 4.21
CA GLY A 202 11.92 -18.71 3.97
C GLY A 202 10.90 -19.74 4.43
N SER A 203 11.20 -21.03 4.22
CA SER A 203 10.30 -22.12 4.58
C SER A 203 9.98 -22.17 6.07
N THR A 204 10.87 -21.70 6.94
CA THR A 204 10.68 -21.64 8.39
C THR A 204 10.87 -20.23 8.98
N ALA A 205 10.84 -19.17 8.15
CA ALA A 205 11.17 -17.83 8.60
C ALA A 205 10.01 -16.85 8.32
N ALA A 206 9.21 -16.57 9.35
CA ALA A 206 8.16 -15.56 9.31
C ALA A 206 8.37 -14.48 10.39
N ALA A 207 7.86 -13.28 10.15
CA ALA A 207 7.94 -12.17 11.10
C ALA A 207 6.80 -11.18 10.90
N LEU A 208 6.39 -10.53 12.00
CA LEU A 208 5.45 -9.41 12.00
C LEU A 208 6.18 -8.12 12.31
N PHE A 209 5.80 -7.06 11.61
CA PHE A 209 6.31 -5.71 11.82
C PHE A 209 5.16 -4.75 12.03
N ARG A 210 5.40 -3.70 12.82
CA ARG A 210 4.56 -2.52 12.93
C ARG A 210 5.44 -1.28 12.79
N ASN A 211 5.08 -0.39 11.87
CA ASN A 211 5.76 0.88 11.62
C ASN A 211 7.29 0.73 11.41
N GLY A 212 7.70 -0.28 10.65
CA GLY A 212 9.12 -0.58 10.40
C GLY A 212 9.81 -1.43 11.48
N ALA A 213 9.26 -1.52 12.69
CA ALA A 213 9.85 -2.29 13.79
C ALA A 213 9.27 -3.71 13.88
N SER A 214 10.11 -4.71 14.15
CA SER A 214 9.65 -6.09 14.36
C SER A 214 8.89 -6.22 15.68
N LEU A 215 7.73 -6.87 15.64
CA LEU A 215 6.98 -7.30 16.82
C LEU A 215 7.36 -8.73 17.26
N GLY A 216 8.06 -9.47 16.40
CA GLY A 216 8.51 -10.83 16.68
C GLY A 216 8.67 -11.69 15.44
N THR A 217 9.44 -12.75 15.60
CA THR A 217 9.69 -13.78 14.58
C THR A 217 9.00 -15.09 14.94
N HIS A 218 8.75 -15.92 13.94
CA HIS A 218 8.12 -17.22 14.12
C HIS A 218 8.70 -18.25 13.17
N ALA A 219 8.87 -19.47 13.69
CA ALA A 219 9.51 -20.58 12.99
C ALA A 219 8.55 -21.73 12.71
N ILE A 220 7.62 -21.51 11.77
CA ILE A 220 6.68 -22.55 11.29
C ILE A 220 6.92 -22.81 9.81
N VAL A 221 6.99 -24.11 9.50
CA VAL A 221 7.17 -24.63 8.14
C VAL A 221 6.01 -24.19 7.26
N SER A 222 6.33 -23.66 6.09
CA SER A 222 5.36 -23.38 5.03
C SER A 222 4.76 -24.68 4.48
N THR A 223 3.46 -24.71 4.23
CA THR A 223 2.78 -25.91 3.72
C THR A 223 2.26 -25.71 2.31
N SER A 224 1.38 -24.72 2.11
CA SER A 224 0.75 -24.44 0.81
C SER A 224 0.25 -23.00 0.72
N LEU A 225 -0.01 -22.56 -0.51
CA LEU A 225 -0.67 -21.30 -0.83
C LEU A 225 -2.19 -21.48 -0.81
N SER A 226 -2.93 -20.50 -0.29
CA SER A 226 -4.39 -20.54 -0.32
C SER A 226 -4.92 -20.45 -1.75
N THR A 227 -5.96 -21.22 -2.05
CA THR A 227 -6.74 -21.13 -3.29
C THR A 227 -7.86 -20.10 -3.22
N ALA A 228 -8.16 -19.58 -2.02
CA ALA A 228 -9.19 -18.56 -1.82
C ALA A 228 -8.60 -17.15 -1.94
N ASN A 229 -9.42 -16.21 -2.42
CA ASN A 229 -9.05 -14.81 -2.51
C ASN A 229 -8.72 -14.26 -1.12
N ILE A 230 -7.58 -13.58 -0.99
CA ILE A 230 -7.31 -12.74 0.17
C ILE A 230 -8.38 -11.64 0.22
N VAL A 231 -8.99 -11.43 1.39
CA VAL A 231 -9.95 -10.33 1.60
C VAL A 231 -9.42 -9.39 2.67
N ILE A 232 -9.86 -8.13 2.64
CA ILE A 232 -9.52 -7.10 3.63
C ILE A 232 -10.73 -6.90 4.54
N GLY A 233 -10.50 -6.90 5.85
CA GLY A 233 -11.52 -6.74 6.88
C GLY A 233 -12.30 -8.02 7.23
N ALA A 234 -11.86 -9.18 6.73
CA ALA A 234 -12.45 -10.48 7.05
C ALA A 234 -11.44 -11.62 6.78
N LEU A 235 -11.90 -12.87 6.91
CA LEU A 235 -11.21 -14.07 6.46
C LEU A 235 -12.06 -14.83 5.44
N ASN A 236 -11.49 -15.11 4.27
CA ASN A 236 -12.09 -16.03 3.31
C ASN A 236 -11.63 -17.46 3.56
N THR A 237 -12.56 -18.37 3.85
CA THR A 237 -12.32 -19.81 4.04
C THR A 237 -12.93 -20.58 2.87
N GLY A 238 -12.14 -20.82 1.82
CA GLY A 238 -12.59 -21.60 0.66
C GLY A 238 -13.86 -21.05 -0.03
N GLY A 239 -14.03 -19.72 -0.04
CA GLY A 239 -15.22 -19.06 -0.60
C GLY A 239 -16.26 -18.64 0.44
N VAL A 240 -16.14 -19.08 1.70
CA VAL A 240 -17.01 -18.66 2.80
C VAL A 240 -16.30 -17.60 3.63
N VAL A 241 -16.83 -16.37 3.62
CA VAL A 241 -16.23 -15.23 4.33
C VAL A 241 -16.82 -15.08 5.73
N GLY A 242 -15.95 -14.90 6.73
CA GLY A 242 -16.31 -14.72 8.14
C GLY A 242 -15.24 -13.92 8.90
N ASN A 243 -15.36 -13.83 10.23
CA ASN A 243 -14.40 -13.13 11.10
C ASN A 243 -14.20 -11.65 10.71
N PHE A 244 -15.30 -10.93 10.56
CA PHE A 244 -15.31 -9.53 10.13
C PHE A 244 -14.69 -8.59 11.16
N ASN A 245 -14.03 -7.55 10.67
CA ASN A 245 -13.29 -6.58 11.46
C ASN A 245 -13.98 -5.20 11.42
N THR A 246 -13.74 -4.36 12.41
CA THR A 246 -14.34 -3.02 12.58
C THR A 246 -13.38 -1.87 12.32
N TYR A 247 -12.13 -2.16 11.97
CA TYR A 247 -11.12 -1.13 11.75
C TYR A 247 -11.36 -0.35 10.46
N GLN A 248 -10.85 0.88 10.45
CA GLN A 248 -10.69 1.69 9.25
C GLN A 248 -9.33 1.40 8.60
N PHE A 249 -9.34 0.94 7.36
CA PHE A 249 -8.13 0.61 6.60
C PHE A 249 -7.82 1.67 5.55
N ALA A 250 -6.60 2.19 5.59
CA ALA A 250 -6.10 3.26 4.72
C ALA A 250 -5.17 2.78 3.60
N ALA A 251 -4.60 1.58 3.74
CA ALA A 251 -3.82 0.95 2.69
C ALA A 251 -3.71 -0.57 2.89
N ALA A 252 -3.43 -1.30 1.82
CA ALA A 252 -3.21 -2.75 1.81
C ALA A 252 -2.23 -3.15 0.69
N SER A 253 -1.49 -4.24 0.85
CA SER A 253 -0.59 -4.78 -0.19
C SER A 253 -0.30 -6.27 0.00
N ILE A 254 0.00 -6.92 -1.12
CA ILE A 254 0.33 -8.34 -1.25
C ILE A 254 1.55 -8.47 -2.18
N GLY A 255 2.49 -9.35 -1.88
CA GLY A 255 3.66 -9.61 -2.74
C GLY A 255 4.69 -10.56 -2.14
N ALA A 256 5.92 -10.52 -2.63
CA ALA A 256 7.08 -11.28 -2.13
C ALA A 256 7.53 -10.81 -0.74
N SER A 257 8.46 -11.54 -0.11
CA SER A 257 9.09 -11.10 1.13
C SER A 257 9.81 -9.76 0.95
N LEU A 258 9.58 -8.85 1.90
CA LEU A 258 10.32 -7.61 2.04
C LEU A 258 11.44 -7.75 3.09
N THR A 259 12.59 -7.15 2.85
CA THR A 259 13.67 -6.99 3.85
C THR A 259 13.28 -5.96 4.91
N ASP A 260 14.00 -5.89 6.03
CA ASP A 260 13.71 -4.92 7.11
C ASP A 260 13.83 -3.48 6.60
N ALA A 261 14.83 -3.22 5.75
CA ALA A 261 15.01 -1.93 5.09
C ALA A 261 13.85 -1.62 4.14
N GLU A 262 13.41 -2.58 3.33
CA GLU A 262 12.25 -2.43 2.44
C GLU A 262 10.95 -2.20 3.20
N ILE A 263 10.74 -2.85 4.35
CA ILE A 263 9.58 -2.63 5.22
C ILE A 263 9.60 -1.21 5.78
N THR A 264 10.78 -0.73 6.19
CA THR A 264 10.96 0.65 6.68
C THR A 264 10.65 1.66 5.58
N THR A 265 11.21 1.47 4.38
CA THR A 265 10.91 2.31 3.21
C THR A 265 9.42 2.27 2.87
N PHE A 266 8.82 1.09 2.88
CA PHE A 266 7.40 0.93 2.58
C PHE A 266 6.52 1.68 3.58
N TYR A 267 6.84 1.59 4.87
CA TYR A 267 6.14 2.33 5.92
C TYR A 267 6.29 3.84 5.73
N ASN A 268 7.52 4.34 5.57
CA ASN A 268 7.80 5.78 5.47
C ASN A 268 7.11 6.41 4.24
N ALA A 269 7.17 5.75 3.08
CA ALA A 269 6.52 6.25 1.86
C ALA A 269 4.99 6.34 2.02
N LYS A 270 4.36 5.31 2.61
CA LYS A 270 2.92 5.34 2.89
C LYS A 270 2.56 6.39 3.95
N LEU A 271 3.34 6.50 5.03
CA LEU A 271 3.10 7.49 6.07
C LEU A 271 3.17 8.91 5.52
N ALA A 272 4.18 9.23 4.70
CA ALA A 272 4.32 10.54 4.08
C ALA A 272 3.11 10.89 3.20
N TYR A 273 2.64 9.94 2.37
CA TYR A 273 1.43 10.13 1.57
C TYR A 273 0.19 10.35 2.45
N LEU A 274 -0.02 9.49 3.46
CA LEU A 274 -1.19 9.54 4.34
C LEU A 274 -1.23 10.87 5.12
N GLN A 275 -0.11 11.31 5.67
CA GLN A 275 -0.01 12.62 6.33
C GLN A 275 -0.33 13.78 5.38
N ALA A 276 0.18 13.73 4.15
CA ALA A 276 -0.05 14.79 3.16
C ALA A 276 -1.52 14.91 2.71
N ILE A 277 -2.30 13.82 2.78
CA ILE A 277 -3.76 13.85 2.56
C ILE A 277 -4.57 14.00 3.86
N GLY A 278 -3.91 14.18 5.00
CA GLY A 278 -4.54 14.37 6.31
C GLY A 278 -5.09 13.10 6.96
N ALA A 279 -4.62 11.92 6.55
CA ALA A 279 -5.06 10.59 6.98
C ALA A 279 -4.13 9.97 8.05
N SER A 280 -3.85 10.70 9.12
CA SER A 280 -2.93 10.28 10.21
C SER A 280 -3.64 10.07 11.54
#